data_AF-A0A3M1J6K5-F1
#
_entry.id   AF-A0A3M1J6K5-F1
#
_cell.length_a   1.000
_cell.length_b   1.000
_cell.length_c   1.000
_cell.angle_alpha   90.00
_cell.angle_beta   90.00
_cell.angle_gamma   90.00
#
_symmetry.space_group_name_H-M   'P 1'
#
loop_
_entity.id
_entity.type
_entity.pdbx_description
1 polymer ?
#
loop_
_entity_poly.entity_id
_entity_poly.type
_entity_poly.pdbx_seq_one_letter_code
_entity_poly.pdbx_strand_id
1 'polypeptide(L)'
;YKLTVNYVVPETKAQVLLPLREKIGEVVDEMFAETEPEIPAGPSPEEIQAKATSQAHQERAQEIEQAAQQQEEIKAFLAQENARLVVQNGTSLSNLASQTALYLKNQGFNIVQFSPADTNTYTHSVIVVYNEDKNYTLQLLKAIFNVDDENVRYSPNLQSDVDFRLIVGSDFDLQNPADVEVLSSGN
;
A
#
# COMPACT_ATOMS: atom_id res chain seq x y z
N TYR A 1 -25.91 -15.26 66.94
CA TYR A 1 -24.90 -16.15 66.33
C TYR A 1 -23.64 -15.33 66.07
N LYS A 2 -22.48 -15.68 66.66
CA LYS A 2 -21.21 -14.99 66.39
C LYS A 2 -20.60 -15.58 65.12
N LEU A 3 -20.52 -14.77 64.05
CA LEU A 3 -20.00 -15.16 62.73
C LEU A 3 -18.50 -14.85 62.54
N THR A 4 -17.84 -14.37 63.59
CA THR A 4 -16.43 -13.95 63.58
C THR A 4 -15.72 -14.44 64.84
N VAL A 5 -14.43 -14.77 64.71
CA VAL A 5 -13.51 -15.09 65.82
C VAL A 5 -12.48 -13.98 65.95
N ASN A 6 -12.25 -13.51 67.18
CA ASN A 6 -11.15 -12.58 67.47
C ASN A 6 -9.83 -13.35 67.43
N TYR A 7 -8.96 -12.96 66.50
CA TYR A 7 -7.63 -13.52 66.34
C TYR A 7 -6.59 -12.42 66.57
N VAL A 8 -5.60 -12.68 67.43
CA VAL A 8 -4.52 -11.73 67.70
C VAL A 8 -3.29 -12.18 66.93
N VAL A 9 -2.82 -11.34 66.01
CA VAL A 9 -1.64 -11.64 65.19
C VAL A 9 -0.41 -11.68 66.11
N PRO A 10 0.33 -12.79 66.18
CA PRO A 10 1.37 -12.97 67.19
C PRO A 10 2.57 -12.01 67.05
N GLU A 11 2.86 -11.54 65.83
CA GLU A 11 4.02 -10.68 65.55
C GLU A 11 3.77 -9.20 65.83
N THR A 12 2.56 -8.69 65.56
CA THR A 12 2.23 -7.27 65.68
C THR A 12 1.28 -6.95 66.83
N LYS A 13 0.78 -7.98 67.54
CA LYS A 13 -0.19 -7.91 68.65
C LYS A 13 -1.54 -7.25 68.28
N ALA A 14 -1.81 -7.03 66.99
CA ALA A 14 -3.07 -6.46 66.52
C ALA A 14 -4.21 -7.50 66.62
N GLN A 15 -5.37 -7.09 67.16
CA GLN A 15 -6.57 -7.93 67.20
C GLN A 15 -7.39 -7.72 65.93
N VAL A 16 -7.68 -8.81 65.21
CA VAL A 16 -8.46 -8.80 63.98
C VAL A 16 -9.58 -9.83 64.09
N LEU A 17 -10.80 -9.44 63.70
CA LEU A 17 -11.96 -10.32 63.66
C LEU A 17 -11.95 -11.11 62.33
N LEU A 18 -11.66 -12.40 62.41
CA LEU A 18 -11.72 -13.32 61.26
C LEU A 18 -13.13 -13.90 61.10
N PRO A 19 -13.78 -13.75 59.94
CA PRO A 19 -15.07 -14.38 59.67
C PRO A 19 -14.93 -15.92 59.59
N LEU A 20 -15.84 -16.63 60.25
CA LEU A 20 -15.90 -18.09 60.22
C LEU A 20 -16.47 -18.55 58.86
N ARG A 21 -15.60 -18.81 57.88
CA ARG A 21 -15.99 -19.17 56.50
C ARG A 21 -16.96 -20.35 56.42
N GLU A 22 -16.83 -21.32 57.32
CA GLU A 22 -17.69 -22.51 57.34
C GLU A 22 -19.16 -22.18 57.64
N LYS A 23 -19.43 -21.15 58.44
CA LYS A 23 -20.81 -20.72 58.76
C LYS A 23 -21.37 -19.73 57.75
N ILE A 24 -20.51 -19.11 56.93
CA ILE A 24 -20.94 -18.21 55.85
C ILE A 24 -21.30 -19.03 54.62
N GLY A 25 -20.66 -20.19 54.38
CA GLY A 25 -20.95 -21.09 53.27
C GLY A 25 -22.43 -21.50 53.21
N GLU A 26 -23.01 -21.99 54.31
CA GLU A 26 -24.42 -22.41 54.35
C GLU A 26 -25.41 -21.28 54.03
N VAL A 27 -25.14 -20.05 54.47
CA VAL A 27 -26.01 -18.89 54.21
C VAL A 27 -25.86 -18.39 52.76
N VAL A 28 -24.66 -18.52 52.18
CA VAL A 28 -24.43 -18.21 50.77
C VAL A 28 -25.15 -19.23 49.88
N ASP A 29 -25.12 -20.52 50.21
CA ASP A 29 -25.83 -21.51 49.41
C ASP A 29 -27.36 -21.31 49.48
N GLU A 30 -27.95 -20.96 50.64
CA GLU A 30 -29.39 -20.64 50.70
C GLU A 30 -29.79 -19.35 49.97
N MET A 31 -28.94 -18.31 49.97
CA MET A 31 -29.26 -17.04 49.29
C MET A 31 -29.02 -17.07 47.77
N PHE A 32 -28.20 -18.00 47.28
CA PHE A 32 -27.80 -18.09 45.87
C PHE A 32 -28.27 -19.37 45.17
N ALA A 33 -28.94 -20.30 45.86
CA ALA A 33 -29.56 -21.48 45.26
C ALA A 33 -31.00 -21.25 44.79
N GLU A 34 -31.26 -20.19 44.00
CA GLU A 34 -32.37 -20.17 43.02
C GLU A 34 -32.33 -18.87 42.19
N THR A 35 -31.48 -18.88 41.17
CA THR A 35 -31.74 -18.32 39.83
C THR A 35 -30.48 -18.57 39.03
N GLU A 36 -30.54 -19.53 38.11
CA GLU A 36 -29.54 -19.69 37.07
C GLU A 36 -29.49 -18.37 36.31
N PRO A 37 -28.43 -17.54 36.40
CA PRO A 37 -28.35 -16.37 35.57
C PRO A 37 -28.18 -16.88 34.14
N GLU A 38 -29.14 -16.60 33.26
CA GLU A 38 -28.89 -16.64 31.82
C GLU A 38 -27.71 -15.69 31.57
N ILE A 39 -26.49 -16.23 31.52
CA ILE A 39 -25.33 -15.49 31.06
C ILE A 39 -25.66 -15.18 29.60
N PRO A 40 -25.93 -13.92 29.19
CA PRO A 40 -26.01 -13.64 27.77
C PRO A 40 -24.65 -14.03 27.22
N ALA A 41 -24.64 -15.05 26.35
CA ALA A 41 -23.42 -15.56 25.75
C ALA A 41 -22.62 -14.35 25.24
N GLY A 42 -21.46 -14.08 25.86
CA GLY A 42 -20.49 -13.16 25.27
C GLY A 42 -20.18 -13.67 23.86
N PRO A 43 -19.85 -12.77 22.91
CA PRO A 43 -19.71 -13.15 21.52
C PRO A 43 -18.78 -14.36 21.41
N SER A 44 -19.28 -15.43 20.80
CA SER A 44 -18.55 -16.69 20.72
C SER A 44 -17.24 -16.46 19.96
N PRO A 45 -16.20 -17.29 20.18
CA PRO A 45 -14.97 -17.22 19.38
C PRO A 45 -15.24 -17.22 17.86
N GLU A 46 -16.32 -17.86 17.41
CA GLU A 46 -16.75 -17.87 16.01
C GLU A 46 -17.30 -16.52 15.54
N GLU A 47 -18.02 -15.79 16.40
CA GLU A 47 -18.52 -14.44 16.08
C GLU A 47 -17.39 -13.40 16.01
N ILE A 48 -16.34 -13.57 16.82
CA ILE A 48 -15.12 -12.75 16.76
C ILE A 48 -14.36 -13.05 15.46
N GLN A 49 -14.20 -14.32 15.11
CA GLN A 49 -13.54 -14.74 13.87
C GLN A 49 -14.33 -14.26 12.63
N ALA A 50 -15.65 -14.43 12.62
CA ALA A 50 -16.53 -14.05 11.51
C ALA A 50 -16.55 -12.53 11.29
N LYS A 51 -16.54 -11.73 12.36
CA LYS A 51 -16.40 -10.27 12.27
C LYS A 51 -15.03 -9.86 11.74
N ALA A 52 -13.95 -10.45 12.25
CA ALA A 52 -12.60 -10.14 11.80
C ALA A 52 -12.38 -10.50 10.31
N THR A 53 -12.89 -11.64 9.85
CA THR A 53 -12.81 -12.05 8.44
C THR A 53 -13.67 -11.16 7.54
N SER A 54 -14.86 -10.77 8.00
CA SER A 54 -15.73 -9.85 7.24
C SER A 54 -15.13 -8.46 7.12
N GLN A 55 -14.52 -7.94 8.19
CA GLN A 55 -13.81 -6.66 8.18
C GLN A 55 -12.59 -6.69 7.25
N ALA A 56 -11.76 -7.73 7.34
CA ALA A 56 -10.59 -7.88 6.46
C ALA A 56 -10.96 -7.99 4.98
N HIS A 57 -12.07 -8.68 4.65
CA HIS A 57 -12.55 -8.73 3.27
C HIS A 57 -13.12 -7.39 2.79
N GLN A 58 -13.74 -6.61 3.68
CA GLN A 58 -14.26 -5.28 3.35
C GLN A 58 -13.15 -4.26 3.15
N GLU A 59 -12.13 -4.25 4.01
CA GLU A 59 -10.95 -3.39 3.89
C GLU A 59 -10.19 -3.68 2.59
N ARG A 60 -9.95 -4.96 2.29
CA ARG A 60 -9.28 -5.36 1.04
C ARG A 60 -10.08 -5.01 -0.21
N ALA A 61 -11.41 -5.11 -0.16
CA ALA A 61 -12.26 -4.70 -1.27
C ALA A 61 -12.20 -3.18 -1.51
N GLN A 62 -12.18 -2.38 -0.43
CA GLN A 62 -12.03 -0.93 -0.51
C GLN A 62 -10.66 -0.51 -1.04
N GLU A 63 -9.59 -1.19 -0.62
CA GLU A 63 -8.22 -0.93 -1.12
C GLU A 63 -8.10 -1.22 -2.62
N ILE A 64 -8.69 -2.32 -3.10
CA ILE A 64 -8.71 -2.66 -4.53
C ILE A 64 -9.52 -1.64 -5.34
N GLU A 65 -10.69 -1.22 -4.83
CA GLU A 65 -11.49 -0.16 -5.47
C GLU A 65 -10.76 1.18 -5.50
N GLN A 66 -10.10 1.58 -4.41
CA GLN A 66 -9.33 2.82 -4.34
C GLN A 66 -8.12 2.79 -5.28
N ALA A 67 -7.41 1.66 -5.35
CA ALA A 67 -6.29 1.49 -6.28
C ALA A 67 -6.76 1.54 -7.74
N ALA A 68 -7.90 0.91 -8.05
CA ALA A 68 -8.50 0.98 -9.39
C ALA A 68 -8.92 2.42 -9.74
N GLN A 69 -9.56 3.13 -8.82
CA GLN A 69 -9.94 4.53 -8.99
C GLN A 69 -8.72 5.43 -9.21
N GLN A 70 -7.67 5.29 -8.39
CA GLN A 70 -6.42 6.03 -8.58
C GLN A 70 -5.79 5.74 -9.95
N GLN A 71 -5.81 4.48 -10.40
CA GLN A 71 -5.26 4.12 -11.70
C GLN A 71 -6.08 4.71 -12.86
N GLU A 72 -7.40 4.77 -12.73
CA GLU A 72 -8.27 5.44 -13.70
C GLU A 72 -8.04 6.96 -13.73
N GLU A 73 -7.91 7.60 -12.58
CA GLU A 73 -7.58 9.02 -12.47
C GLU A 73 -6.22 9.31 -13.12
N ILE A 74 -5.19 8.50 -12.84
CA ILE A 74 -3.87 8.63 -13.47
C ILE A 74 -3.99 8.59 -15.00
N LYS A 75 -4.74 7.62 -15.53
CA LYS A 75 -4.97 7.50 -16.96
C LYS A 75 -5.76 8.68 -17.52
N ALA A 76 -6.75 9.20 -16.79
CA ALA A 76 -7.53 10.34 -17.20
C ALA A 76 -6.66 11.61 -17.30
N PHE A 77 -5.78 11.85 -16.32
CA PHE A 77 -4.84 12.97 -16.36
C PHE A 77 -3.82 12.85 -17.51
N LEU A 78 -3.27 11.65 -17.73
CA LEU A 78 -2.39 11.38 -18.89
C LEU A 78 -3.10 11.65 -20.23
N ALA A 79 -4.35 11.21 -20.34
CA ALA A 79 -5.16 11.42 -21.53
C ALA A 79 -5.49 12.91 -21.76
N GLN A 80 -5.73 13.66 -20.67
CA GLN A 80 -5.98 15.10 -20.71
C GLN A 80 -4.75 15.90 -21.17
N GLU A 81 -3.55 15.58 -20.67
CA GLU A 81 -2.32 16.24 -21.12
C GLU A 81 -1.97 15.87 -22.57
N ASN A 82 -2.40 14.69 -23.02
CA ASN A 82 -2.13 14.13 -24.35
C ASN A 82 -0.67 14.37 -24.78
N ALA A 83 0.26 14.08 -23.86
CA ALA A 83 1.68 14.30 -24.10
C ALA A 83 2.17 13.47 -25.28
N ARG A 84 2.83 14.10 -26.24
CA ARG A 84 3.41 13.46 -27.41
C ARG A 84 4.82 13.01 -27.07
N LEU A 85 5.03 11.70 -26.95
CA LEU A 85 6.32 11.14 -26.57
C LEU A 85 7.01 10.43 -27.74
N VAL A 86 8.34 10.55 -27.77
CA VAL A 86 9.22 9.73 -28.62
C VAL A 86 10.07 8.86 -27.74
N VAL A 87 10.13 7.57 -28.07
CA VAL A 87 10.95 6.59 -27.35
C VAL A 87 12.20 6.26 -28.16
N GLN A 88 13.36 6.36 -27.55
CA GLN A 88 14.63 6.07 -28.18
C GLN A 88 15.37 4.96 -27.44
N ASN A 89 15.93 4.01 -28.17
CA ASN A 89 16.76 2.97 -27.60
C ASN A 89 18.22 3.41 -27.53
N GLY A 90 18.70 3.68 -26.32
CA GLY A 90 20.09 4.02 -26.00
C GLY A 90 20.96 2.81 -25.66
N THR A 91 20.49 1.58 -25.91
CA THR A 91 21.20 0.32 -25.60
C THR A 91 21.49 -0.51 -26.84
N SER A 92 22.25 -1.60 -26.68
CA SER A 92 22.49 -2.60 -27.73
C SER A 92 21.34 -3.61 -27.90
N LEU A 93 20.29 -3.54 -27.07
CA LEU A 93 19.17 -4.47 -27.11
C LEU A 93 18.23 -4.16 -28.29
N SER A 94 18.16 -5.07 -29.25
CA SER A 94 17.18 -4.97 -30.34
C SER A 94 15.74 -4.98 -29.81
N ASN A 95 14.84 -4.24 -30.46
CA ASN A 95 13.42 -4.14 -30.11
C ASN A 95 13.11 -3.52 -28.73
N LEU A 96 14.09 -2.93 -28.02
CA LEU A 96 13.80 -2.28 -26.74
C LEU A 96 12.89 -1.06 -26.91
N ALA A 97 13.13 -0.22 -27.92
CA ALA A 97 12.31 0.96 -28.18
C ALA A 97 10.85 0.61 -28.48
N SER A 98 10.61 -0.42 -29.31
CA SER A 98 9.25 -0.84 -29.68
C SER A 98 8.52 -1.49 -28.50
N GLN A 99 9.20 -2.31 -27.70
CA GLN A 99 8.62 -2.90 -26.49
C GLN A 99 8.29 -1.84 -25.45
N THR A 100 9.20 -0.88 -25.23
CA THR A 100 8.98 0.24 -24.30
C THR A 100 7.82 1.12 -24.78
N ALA A 101 7.75 1.41 -26.08
CA ALA A 101 6.65 2.15 -26.66
C ALA A 101 5.30 1.44 -26.45
N LEU A 102 5.25 0.12 -26.63
CA LEU A 102 4.05 -0.67 -26.39
C LEU A 102 3.66 -0.67 -24.91
N TYR A 103 4.64 -0.83 -24.01
CA TYR A 103 4.42 -0.77 -22.56
C TYR A 103 3.81 0.57 -22.14
N LEU A 104 4.41 1.69 -22.57
CA LEU A 104 3.89 3.02 -22.25
C LEU A 104 2.52 3.28 -22.88
N LYS A 105 2.28 2.79 -24.10
CA LYS A 105 0.96 2.87 -24.73
C LYS A 105 -0.11 2.15 -23.92
N ASN A 106 0.21 0.99 -23.34
CA ASN A 106 -0.72 0.25 -22.46
C ASN A 106 -0.99 0.97 -21.13
N GLN A 107 -0.03 1.76 -20.64
CA GLN A 107 -0.20 2.62 -19.46
C GLN A 107 -1.05 3.87 -19.75
N GLY A 108 -1.29 4.20 -21.04
CA GLY A 108 -2.13 5.33 -21.46
C GLY A 108 -1.35 6.50 -22.06
N PHE A 109 -0.04 6.37 -22.27
CA PHE A 109 0.79 7.41 -22.88
C PHE A 109 0.60 7.45 -24.40
N ASN A 110 0.67 8.66 -24.99
CA ASN A 110 0.59 8.84 -26.42
C ASN A 110 2.00 8.83 -27.07
N ILE A 111 2.44 7.63 -27.47
CA ILE A 111 3.72 7.46 -28.18
C ILE A 111 3.55 7.78 -29.66
N VAL A 112 4.23 8.83 -30.13
CA VAL A 112 4.20 9.28 -31.53
C VAL A 112 5.16 8.45 -32.38
N GLN A 113 6.35 8.16 -31.84
CA GLN A 113 7.40 7.47 -32.58
C GLN A 113 8.33 6.71 -31.66
N PHE A 114 8.95 5.65 -32.19
CA PHE A 114 10.08 4.98 -31.57
C PHE A 114 11.25 4.83 -32.55
N SER A 115 12.48 5.04 -32.09
CA SER A 115 13.69 4.93 -32.92
C SER A 115 14.89 4.43 -32.10
N PRO A 116 16.01 4.06 -32.72
CA PRO A 116 17.30 4.04 -32.02
C PRO A 116 17.69 5.45 -31.57
N ALA A 117 18.47 5.55 -30.50
CA ALA A 117 19.13 6.81 -30.10
C ALA A 117 20.41 7.04 -30.92
N ASP A 118 21.02 8.22 -30.74
CA ASP A 118 22.26 8.58 -31.43
C ASP A 118 23.44 7.68 -31.05
N THR A 119 23.45 7.17 -29.81
CA THR A 119 24.43 6.20 -29.32
C THR A 119 23.73 5.10 -28.53
N ASN A 120 24.39 3.96 -28.41
CA ASN A 120 23.89 2.79 -27.68
C ASN A 120 24.65 2.54 -26.36
N THR A 121 25.32 3.56 -25.85
CA THR A 121 26.16 3.52 -24.64
C THR A 121 25.53 4.27 -23.47
N TYR A 122 24.22 4.50 -23.49
CA TYR A 122 23.53 5.15 -22.39
C TYR A 122 23.41 4.18 -21.22
N THR A 123 24.12 4.48 -20.13
CA THR A 123 24.02 3.70 -18.89
C THR A 123 22.74 4.02 -18.13
N HIS A 124 22.30 5.27 -18.19
CA HIS A 124 21.10 5.79 -17.53
C HIS A 124 20.07 6.26 -18.55
N SER A 125 18.80 6.12 -18.20
CA SER A 125 17.68 6.64 -18.97
C SER A 125 17.62 8.16 -18.86
N VAL A 126 17.42 8.84 -19.98
CA VAL A 126 17.46 10.31 -20.08
C VAL A 126 16.13 10.80 -20.64
N ILE A 127 15.56 11.83 -20.02
CA ILE A 127 14.32 12.46 -20.48
C ILE A 127 14.65 13.85 -20.99
N VAL A 128 14.30 14.14 -22.23
CA VAL A 128 14.38 15.49 -22.80
C VAL A 128 12.98 16.09 -22.84
N VAL A 129 12.82 17.21 -22.15
CA VAL A 129 11.56 17.95 -22.01
C VAL A 129 11.57 19.12 -22.99
N TYR A 130 10.66 19.11 -23.96
CA TYR A 130 10.44 20.24 -24.87
C TYR A 130 9.27 21.11 -24.39
N ASN A 131 8.31 20.52 -23.67
CA ASN A 131 7.16 21.21 -23.13
C ASN A 131 7.06 20.97 -21.62
N GLU A 132 7.20 22.04 -20.83
CA GLU A 132 7.18 22.00 -19.36
C GLU A 132 5.77 22.01 -18.78
N ASP A 133 4.75 22.34 -19.58
CA ASP A 133 3.35 22.43 -19.13
C ASP A 133 2.76 21.06 -18.73
N LYS A 134 3.40 19.97 -19.17
CA LYS A 134 2.95 18.57 -18.98
C LYS A 134 3.70 17.86 -17.84
N ASN A 135 3.78 18.53 -16.69
CA ASN A 135 4.58 18.07 -15.56
C ASN A 135 4.09 16.71 -15.01
N TYR A 136 2.80 16.40 -15.13
CA TYR A 136 2.27 15.13 -14.63
C TYR A 136 2.85 13.93 -15.38
N THR A 137 2.83 13.99 -16.71
CA THR A 137 3.50 13.02 -17.58
C THR A 137 4.99 12.87 -17.23
N LEU A 138 5.69 13.98 -17.01
CA LEU A 138 7.11 13.97 -16.65
C LEU A 138 7.39 13.19 -15.35
N GLN A 139 6.62 13.47 -14.29
CA GLN A 139 6.79 12.80 -13.00
C GLN A 139 6.54 11.29 -13.10
N LEU A 140 5.53 10.88 -13.87
CA LEU A 140 5.27 9.47 -14.11
C LEU A 140 6.40 8.78 -14.88
N LEU A 141 6.96 9.42 -15.92
CA LEU A 141 8.12 8.87 -16.62
C LEU A 141 9.31 8.73 -15.69
N LYS A 142 9.59 9.74 -14.85
CA LYS A 142 10.66 9.66 -13.86
C LYS A 142 10.46 8.50 -12.90
N ALA A 143 9.24 8.29 -12.42
CA ALA A 143 8.90 7.18 -11.53
C ALA A 143 9.05 5.81 -12.21
N ILE A 144 8.56 5.66 -13.45
CA ILE A 144 8.59 4.39 -14.19
C ILE A 144 10.01 3.98 -14.57
N PHE A 145 10.82 4.93 -15.03
CA PHE A 145 12.18 4.66 -15.51
C PHE A 145 13.26 4.96 -14.45
N ASN A 146 12.84 5.30 -13.22
CA ASN A 146 13.71 5.71 -12.13
C ASN A 146 14.76 6.76 -12.56
N VAL A 147 14.31 7.79 -13.28
CA VAL A 147 15.19 8.83 -13.84
C VAL A 147 15.40 9.94 -12.83
N ASP A 148 16.65 10.12 -12.42
CA ASP A 148 17.06 11.23 -11.58
C ASP A 148 16.94 12.59 -12.30
N ASP A 149 16.73 13.66 -11.52
CA ASP A 149 16.62 15.03 -12.05
C ASP A 149 17.85 15.48 -12.86
N GLU A 150 19.04 14.93 -12.57
CA GLU A 150 20.26 15.19 -13.35
C GLU A 150 20.23 14.62 -14.77
N ASN A 151 19.40 13.58 -14.99
CA ASN A 151 19.18 12.94 -16.28
C ASN A 151 17.96 13.53 -17.02
N VAL A 152 17.32 14.57 -16.46
CA VAL A 152 16.27 15.34 -17.12
C VAL A 152 16.87 16.59 -17.76
N ARG A 153 16.69 16.71 -19.08
CA ARG A 153 17.20 17.83 -19.88
C ARG A 153 16.07 18.69 -20.39
N TYR A 154 16.04 19.95 -19.99
CA TYR A 154 15.06 20.92 -20.46
C TYR A 154 15.55 21.59 -21.74
N SER A 155 14.73 21.56 -22.78
CA SER A 155 14.99 22.18 -24.08
C SER A 155 13.75 22.91 -24.63
N PRO A 156 13.15 23.85 -23.86
CA PRO A 156 11.90 24.52 -24.23
C PRO A 156 12.04 25.42 -25.47
N ASN A 157 13.26 25.80 -25.83
CA ASN A 157 13.53 26.68 -26.98
C ASN A 157 13.51 25.93 -28.33
N LEU A 158 13.51 24.60 -28.33
CA LEU A 158 13.44 23.83 -29.57
C LEU A 158 11.97 23.58 -29.93
N GLN A 159 11.51 24.22 -31.01
CA GLN A 159 10.19 23.95 -31.60
C GLN A 159 10.18 22.51 -32.13
N SER A 160 9.77 21.59 -31.27
CA SER A 160 9.64 20.18 -31.56
C SER A 160 8.15 19.86 -31.62
N ASP A 161 7.75 19.01 -32.57
CA ASP A 161 6.36 18.55 -32.67
C ASP A 161 6.01 17.52 -31.58
N VAL A 162 6.93 17.30 -30.64
CA VAL A 162 6.83 16.31 -29.56
C VAL A 162 7.12 17.01 -28.23
N ASP A 163 6.41 16.63 -27.18
CA ASP A 163 6.54 17.24 -25.86
C ASP A 163 7.71 16.64 -25.07
N PHE A 164 7.92 15.32 -25.21
CA PHE A 164 8.96 14.59 -24.51
C PHE A 164 9.70 13.63 -25.42
N ARG A 165 11.00 13.46 -25.16
CA ARG A 165 11.80 12.37 -25.73
C ARG A 165 12.40 11.57 -24.58
N LEU A 166 12.08 10.30 -24.53
CA LEU A 166 12.63 9.34 -23.59
C LEU A 166 13.74 8.54 -24.30
N ILE A 167 14.96 8.60 -23.78
CA ILE A 167 16.08 7.76 -24.21
C ILE A 167 16.25 6.69 -23.13
N VAL A 168 16.00 5.44 -23.50
CA VAL A 168 16.09 4.30 -22.57
C VAL A 168 17.54 3.83 -22.49
N GLY A 169 18.09 3.84 -21.29
CA GLY A 169 19.44 3.35 -20.97
C GLY A 169 19.45 1.87 -20.58
N SER A 170 20.64 1.35 -20.27
CA SER A 170 20.82 -0.03 -19.81
C SER A 170 20.39 -0.26 -18.36
N ASP A 171 20.00 0.80 -17.65
CA ASP A 171 19.42 0.78 -16.30
C ASP A 171 17.97 0.27 -16.27
N PHE A 172 17.27 0.35 -17.39
CA PHE A 172 15.88 -0.08 -17.49
C PHE A 172 15.75 -1.45 -18.16
N ASP A 173 15.16 -2.41 -17.44
CA ASP A 173 14.88 -3.75 -17.95
C ASP A 173 13.37 -4.05 -17.95
N LEU A 174 12.79 -4.18 -19.15
CA LEU A 174 11.39 -4.59 -19.32
C LEU A 174 11.11 -6.04 -18.95
N GLN A 175 12.14 -6.89 -18.83
CA GLN A 175 12.00 -8.33 -18.59
C GLN A 175 11.83 -8.68 -17.11
N ASN A 176 11.97 -7.72 -16.20
CA ASN A 176 11.77 -7.96 -14.77
C ASN A 176 10.33 -7.59 -14.35
N PRO A 177 9.42 -8.57 -14.15
CA PRO A 177 8.08 -8.29 -13.65
C PRO A 177 8.05 -7.75 -12.21
N ALA A 178 9.17 -7.79 -11.48
CA ALA A 178 9.26 -7.24 -10.13
C ALA A 178 9.11 -5.70 -10.08
N ASP A 179 9.43 -4.98 -11.16
CA ASP A 179 9.22 -3.53 -11.23
C ASP A 179 7.74 -3.15 -11.47
N VAL A 180 6.90 -4.15 -11.77
CA VAL A 180 5.44 -4.02 -11.91
C VAL A 180 4.71 -4.45 -10.63
N GLU A 181 5.43 -5.01 -9.64
CA GLU A 181 4.85 -5.70 -8.48
C GLU A 181 4.88 -4.89 -7.17
N VAL A 182 5.38 -3.64 -7.18
CA VAL A 182 5.38 -2.77 -5.99
C VAL A 182 3.99 -2.33 -5.51
N LEU A 183 2.92 -2.76 -6.19
CA LEU A 183 1.54 -2.57 -5.74
C LEU A 183 0.80 -3.89 -5.39
N SER A 184 1.44 -5.06 -5.37
CA SER A 184 0.71 -6.33 -5.18
C SER A 184 1.28 -7.34 -4.17
N SER A 185 2.50 -7.20 -3.67
CA SER A 185 3.13 -8.32 -2.93
C SER A 185 3.74 -7.92 -1.60
N GLY A 186 2.87 -7.62 -0.63
CA GLY A 186 3.13 -7.91 0.78
C GLY A 186 2.42 -9.23 1.12
N ASN A 187 3.17 -10.33 1.14
CA ASN A 187 2.71 -11.65 1.60
C ASN A 187 3.46 -12.03 2.87
#